data_AF-A0A844MAQ4-F1
#
_entry.id   AF-A0A844MAQ4-F1
#
_cell.length_a   1.000
_cell.length_b   1.000
_cell.length_c   1.000
_cell.angle_alpha   90.00
_cell.angle_beta   90.00
_cell.angle_gamma   90.00
#
_symmetry.space_group_name_H-M   'P 1'
#
loop_
_entity.id
_entity.type
_entity.pdbx_description
1 polymer ?
#
loop_
_entity_poly.entity_id
_entity_poly.type
_entity_poly.pdbx_seq_one_letter_code
_entity_poly.pdbx_strand_id
1 'polypeptide(L)'
;MYLSPKEASERYNIHSKTLSRLADKGIIECMRMPGSNHRRYNANSIEKHLQLPGIKKTVLYARVSTQSQKDDLQAQLLYLQEKYPGNECISEIGSGLNFQRPKFLGLIERVLLKQISLIVVAYPDRLVRFGFDFFEWLCNLHDCEIVVLNNSKLSPHDELMQDFMSIMHCFSSKLYFLRRYEKKIEQDYQTDIDKPDK
;
A
#
# COMPACT_ATOMS: atom_id res chain seq x y z
N MET A 1 4.83 -23.33 23.13
CA MET A 1 6.24 -23.68 23.45
C MET A 1 6.80 -22.61 24.38
N TYR A 2 7.62 -22.96 25.38
CA TYR A 2 8.19 -21.98 26.32
C TYR A 2 9.66 -21.71 26.02
N LEU A 3 10.03 -20.44 25.85
CA LEU A 3 11.35 -19.99 25.41
C LEU A 3 12.11 -19.30 26.54
N SER A 4 13.45 -19.41 26.54
CA SER A 4 14.30 -18.61 27.42
C SER A 4 14.27 -17.12 27.04
N PRO A 5 14.63 -16.19 27.95
CA PRO A 5 14.72 -14.77 27.60
C PRO A 5 15.68 -14.49 26.44
N LYS A 6 16.77 -15.28 26.33
CA LYS A 6 17.75 -15.17 25.25
C LYS A 6 17.19 -15.70 23.93
N GLU A 7 16.59 -16.90 23.95
CA GLU A 7 15.93 -17.49 22.78
C GLU A 7 14.78 -16.62 22.26
N ALA A 8 13.95 -16.07 23.14
CA ALA A 8 12.86 -15.18 22.76
C ALA A 8 13.37 -13.84 22.20
N SER A 9 14.47 -13.31 22.76
CA SER A 9 15.09 -12.09 22.26
C SER A 9 15.68 -12.27 20.86
N GLU A 10 16.38 -13.38 20.62
CA GLU A 10 16.97 -13.70 19.32
C GLU A 10 15.89 -14.03 18.28
N ARG A 11 14.87 -14.79 18.67
CA ARG A 11 13.81 -15.25 17.75
C ARG A 11 12.84 -14.14 17.33
N TYR A 12 12.51 -13.22 18.22
CA TYR A 12 11.50 -12.18 17.97
C TYR A 12 12.06 -10.76 17.92
N ASN A 13 13.38 -10.61 18.01
CA ASN A 13 14.08 -9.32 17.98
C ASN A 13 13.57 -8.31 19.04
N ILE A 14 13.14 -8.79 20.21
CA ILE A 14 12.70 -7.98 21.34
C ILE A 14 13.74 -8.05 22.45
N HIS A 15 14.23 -6.89 22.92
CA HIS A 15 15.17 -6.84 24.04
C HIS A 15 14.59 -7.53 25.30
N SER A 16 15.41 -8.33 25.98
CA SER A 16 15.03 -9.12 27.17
C SER A 16 14.29 -8.31 28.26
N LYS A 17 14.72 -7.05 28.47
CA LYS A 17 14.07 -6.10 29.40
C LYS A 17 12.64 -5.74 29.00
N THR A 18 12.37 -5.63 27.70
CA THR A 18 11.02 -5.38 27.16
C THR A 18 10.12 -6.58 27.38
N LEU A 19 10.62 -7.80 27.17
CA LEU A 19 9.88 -9.05 27.48
C LEU A 19 9.52 -9.12 28.97
N SER A 20 10.44 -8.81 29.87
CA SER A 20 10.16 -8.78 31.31
C SER A 20 9.04 -7.78 31.65
N ARG A 21 9.11 -6.56 31.09
CA ARG A 21 8.10 -5.51 31.30
C ARG A 21 6.72 -5.92 30.78
N LEU A 22 6.66 -6.59 29.63
CA LEU A 22 5.41 -7.06 29.05
C LEU A 22 4.78 -8.18 29.89
N ALA A 23 5.60 -9.08 30.44
CA ALA A 23 5.15 -10.11 31.35
C ALA A 23 4.67 -9.55 32.70
N ASP A 24 5.37 -8.54 33.24
CA ASP A 24 4.96 -7.87 34.48
C ASP A 24 3.60 -7.16 34.33
N LYS A 25 3.28 -6.69 33.11
CA LYS A 25 1.98 -6.12 32.75
C LYS A 25 0.90 -7.16 32.43
N GLY A 26 1.24 -8.45 32.47
CA GLY A 26 0.33 -9.55 32.10
C GLY A 26 0.01 -9.63 30.60
N ILE A 27 0.74 -8.91 29.75
CA ILE A 27 0.47 -8.82 28.31
C ILE A 27 0.98 -10.08 27.58
N ILE A 28 2.11 -10.64 28.04
CA ILE A 28 2.63 -11.93 27.58
C ILE A 28 2.63 -12.92 28.73
N GLU A 29 2.16 -14.12 28.45
CA GLU A 29 2.19 -15.23 29.40
C GLU A 29 3.63 -15.66 29.67
N CYS A 30 3.98 -15.73 30.95
CA CYS A 30 5.25 -16.25 31.39
C CYS A 30 5.04 -17.27 32.51
N MET A 31 5.92 -18.25 32.59
CA MET A 31 6.01 -19.18 33.71
C MET A 31 7.39 -19.07 34.35
N ARG A 32 7.48 -19.42 35.63
CA ARG A 32 8.75 -19.54 36.36
C ARG A 32 9.08 -21.01 36.54
N MET A 33 10.31 -21.39 36.25
CA MET A 33 10.75 -22.77 36.47
C MET A 33 10.83 -23.08 37.98
N PRO A 34 10.31 -24.23 38.43
CA PRO A 34 10.52 -24.69 39.80
C PRO A 34 12.02 -24.85 40.09
N GLY A 35 12.48 -24.34 41.23
CA GLY A 35 13.89 -24.45 41.68
C GLY A 35 14.82 -23.33 41.24
N SER A 36 14.79 -22.91 39.98
CA SER A 36 15.70 -21.85 39.46
C SER A 36 15.05 -20.46 39.39
N ASN A 37 13.73 -20.36 39.52
CA ASN A 37 12.96 -19.10 39.44
C ASN A 37 13.17 -18.27 38.16
N HIS A 38 13.82 -18.84 37.14
CA HIS A 38 14.04 -18.20 35.84
C HIS A 38 12.72 -18.11 35.06
N ARG A 39 12.48 -16.97 34.42
CA ARG A 39 11.31 -16.73 33.57
C ARG A 39 11.45 -17.46 32.23
N ARG A 40 10.39 -18.14 31.82
CA ARG A 40 10.20 -18.71 30.49
C ARG A 40 8.95 -18.09 29.87
N TYR A 41 9.05 -17.64 28.63
CA TYR A 41 7.96 -16.94 27.95
C TYR A 41 7.23 -17.87 26.99
N ASN A 42 5.89 -17.82 26.97
CA ASN A 42 5.11 -18.61 26.04
C ASN A 42 5.26 -18.02 24.62
N ALA A 43 5.87 -18.77 23.72
CA ALA A 43 6.05 -18.42 22.31
C ALA A 43 4.73 -18.00 21.65
N ASN A 44 3.63 -18.70 21.93
CA ASN A 44 2.33 -18.40 21.35
C ASN A 44 1.75 -17.09 21.90
N SER A 45 2.05 -16.74 23.16
CA SER A 45 1.59 -15.48 23.75
C SER A 45 2.45 -14.31 23.27
N ILE A 46 3.76 -14.53 23.10
CA ILE A 46 4.65 -13.56 22.45
C ILE A 46 4.25 -13.37 20.99
N GLU A 47 3.95 -14.44 20.25
CA GLU A 47 3.46 -14.39 18.88
C GLU A 47 2.08 -13.73 18.80
N LYS A 48 1.15 -14.00 19.72
CA LYS A 48 -0.12 -13.25 19.84
C LYS A 48 0.13 -11.77 20.18
N HIS A 49 1.18 -11.47 20.94
CA HIS A 49 1.54 -10.10 21.30
C HIS A 49 2.24 -9.35 20.15
N LEU A 50 3.10 -10.04 19.40
CA LEU A 50 3.72 -9.57 18.16
C LEU A 50 2.72 -9.51 17.01
N GLN A 51 1.69 -10.36 17.06
CA GLN A 51 0.44 -10.26 16.32
C GLN A 51 -0.60 -9.44 17.11
N LEU A 52 -0.18 -8.43 17.90
CA LEU A 52 -1.17 -7.49 18.42
C LEU A 52 -1.74 -6.68 17.25
N PRO A 53 -3.06 -6.68 17.06
CA PRO A 53 -3.74 -5.63 16.34
C PRO A 53 -3.58 -4.37 17.20
N GLY A 54 -2.51 -3.60 16.98
CA GLY A 54 -2.55 -2.19 17.36
C GLY A 54 -3.72 -1.62 16.57
N ILE A 55 -4.86 -1.38 17.24
CA ILE A 55 -6.17 -0.95 16.71
C ILE A 55 -6.07 -0.79 15.20
N LYS A 56 -6.26 -1.90 14.45
CA LYS A 56 -6.04 -1.87 13.00
C LYS A 56 -6.86 -0.70 12.48
N LYS A 57 -6.17 0.27 11.88
CA LYS A 57 -6.80 1.55 11.60
C LYS A 57 -7.70 1.39 10.40
N THR A 58 -8.84 2.06 10.46
CA THR A 58 -9.61 2.36 9.25
C THR A 58 -9.05 3.65 8.67
N VAL A 59 -8.77 3.63 7.37
CA VAL A 59 -8.25 4.78 6.65
C VAL A 59 -9.27 5.21 5.60
N LEU A 60 -9.64 6.48 5.63
CA LEU A 60 -10.46 7.15 4.64
C LEU A 60 -9.52 7.75 3.60
N TYR A 61 -9.57 7.24 2.37
CA TYR A 61 -8.66 7.67 1.32
C TYR A 61 -9.39 8.47 0.23
N ALA A 62 -8.91 9.69 0.00
CA ALA A 62 -9.48 10.64 -0.94
C ALA A 62 -8.42 11.14 -1.93
N ARG A 63 -8.84 11.37 -3.18
CA ARG A 63 -7.94 11.80 -4.25
C ARG A 63 -8.65 12.58 -5.34
N VAL A 64 -7.96 13.60 -5.82
CA VAL A 64 -8.25 14.29 -7.08
C VAL A 64 -7.00 14.37 -7.95
N SER A 65 -7.13 14.63 -9.24
CA SER A 65 -5.96 14.66 -10.14
C SER A 65 -5.21 15.98 -10.14
N THR A 66 -5.94 17.09 -9.97
CA THR A 66 -5.37 18.44 -10.07
C THR A 66 -5.68 19.29 -8.86
N GLN A 67 -4.86 20.33 -8.66
CA GLN A 67 -5.06 21.27 -7.56
C GLN A 67 -6.35 22.10 -7.69
N SER A 68 -6.87 22.26 -8.92
CA SER A 68 -8.14 22.94 -9.18
C SER A 68 -9.35 22.19 -8.61
N GLN A 69 -9.23 20.88 -8.38
CA GLN A 69 -10.27 20.02 -7.82
C GLN A 69 -10.21 19.95 -6.28
N LYS A 70 -9.61 20.95 -5.61
CA LYS A 70 -9.42 20.93 -4.15
C LYS A 70 -10.75 20.91 -3.40
N ASP A 71 -11.76 21.60 -3.92
CA ASP A 71 -13.09 21.64 -3.30
C ASP A 71 -13.78 20.27 -3.39
N ASP A 72 -13.61 19.56 -4.51
CA ASP A 72 -14.07 18.18 -4.68
C ASP A 72 -13.37 17.24 -3.70
N LEU A 73 -12.07 17.41 -3.47
CA LEU A 73 -11.30 16.63 -2.49
C LEU A 73 -11.86 16.83 -1.07
N GLN A 74 -12.23 18.05 -0.71
CA GLN A 74 -12.84 18.34 0.58
C GLN A 74 -14.25 17.73 0.69
N ALA A 75 -15.08 17.89 -0.33
CA ALA A 75 -16.41 17.28 -0.38
C ALA A 75 -16.34 15.76 -0.26
N GLN A 76 -15.36 15.14 -0.92
CA GLN A 76 -15.08 13.72 -0.82
C GLN A 76 -14.72 13.31 0.61
N LEU A 77 -13.79 14.01 1.25
CA LEU A 77 -13.40 13.72 2.63
C LEU A 77 -14.57 13.84 3.60
N LEU A 78 -15.39 14.90 3.48
CA LEU A 78 -16.58 15.09 4.30
C LEU A 78 -17.56 13.92 4.13
N TYR A 79 -17.80 13.49 2.90
CA TYR A 79 -18.65 12.32 2.61
C TYR A 79 -18.12 11.03 3.25
N LEU A 80 -16.81 10.79 3.17
CA LEU A 80 -16.17 9.63 3.82
C LEU A 80 -16.29 9.71 5.34
N GLN A 81 -16.04 10.89 5.92
CA GLN A 81 -16.10 11.14 7.36
C GLN A 81 -17.51 11.00 7.92
N GLU A 82 -18.54 11.41 7.17
CA GLU A 82 -19.94 11.25 7.57
C GLU A 82 -20.31 9.76 7.73
N LYS A 83 -19.81 8.90 6.83
CA LYS A 83 -20.06 7.44 6.88
C LYS A 83 -19.16 6.71 7.87
N TYR A 84 -17.92 7.17 8.05
CA TYR A 84 -16.92 6.55 8.91
C TYR A 84 -16.26 7.58 9.85
N PRO A 85 -16.99 8.11 10.84
CA PRO A 85 -16.50 9.19 11.70
C PRO A 85 -15.32 8.75 12.59
N GLY A 86 -14.41 9.68 12.88
CA GLY A 86 -13.28 9.47 13.81
C GLY A 86 -12.11 8.65 13.26
N ASN A 87 -12.14 8.30 11.97
CA ASN A 87 -11.08 7.52 11.32
C ASN A 87 -10.00 8.38 10.67
N GLU A 88 -8.84 7.78 10.42
CA GLU A 88 -7.70 8.48 9.83
C GLU A 88 -8.00 8.87 8.38
N CYS A 89 -7.77 10.13 8.03
CA CYS A 89 -8.01 10.64 6.68
C CYS A 89 -6.68 10.84 5.94
N ILE A 90 -6.54 10.23 4.77
CA ILE A 90 -5.43 10.43 3.85
C ILE A 90 -5.99 11.03 2.56
N SER A 91 -5.49 12.20 2.19
CA SER A 91 -5.88 12.88 0.96
C SER A 91 -4.66 13.27 0.13
N GLU A 92 -4.75 13.16 -1.18
CA GLU A 92 -3.68 13.58 -2.07
C GLU A 92 -4.17 14.09 -3.42
N ILE A 93 -3.28 14.81 -4.11
CA ILE A 93 -3.51 15.39 -5.43
C ILE A 93 -2.52 14.73 -6.39
N GLY A 94 -3.05 14.03 -7.38
CA GLY A 94 -2.27 13.32 -8.39
C GLY A 94 -3.13 12.36 -9.20
N SER A 95 -2.69 12.06 -10.43
CA SER A 95 -3.40 11.15 -11.32
C SER A 95 -3.51 9.74 -10.72
N GLY A 96 -4.65 9.09 -10.92
CA GLY A 96 -4.87 7.68 -10.56
C GLY A 96 -4.00 6.70 -11.36
N LEU A 97 -3.35 7.16 -12.44
CA LEU A 97 -2.36 6.39 -13.21
C LEU A 97 -0.96 6.40 -12.58
N ASN A 98 -0.69 7.32 -11.64
CA ASN A 98 0.62 7.41 -11.00
C ASN A 98 0.71 6.49 -9.78
N PHE A 99 1.29 5.31 -9.91
CA PHE A 99 1.49 4.39 -8.77
C PHE A 99 2.66 4.77 -7.85
N GLN A 100 3.40 5.84 -8.15
CA GLN A 100 4.49 6.37 -7.31
C GLN A 100 4.05 7.53 -6.40
N ARG A 101 2.74 7.74 -6.27
CA ARG A 101 2.15 8.70 -5.33
C ARG A 101 2.62 8.40 -3.90
N PRO A 102 3.20 9.37 -3.17
CA PRO A 102 3.88 9.09 -1.90
C PRO A 102 2.92 8.67 -0.78
N LYS A 103 1.70 9.24 -0.72
CA LYS A 103 0.73 8.85 0.31
C LYS A 103 0.08 7.51 -0.02
N PHE A 104 -0.19 7.23 -1.30
CA PHE A 104 -0.60 5.92 -1.78
C PHE A 104 0.44 4.83 -1.46
N LEU A 105 1.71 5.05 -1.77
CA LEU A 105 2.78 4.09 -1.43
C LEU A 105 2.85 3.85 0.09
N GLY A 106 2.82 4.94 0.89
CA GLY A 106 2.77 4.81 2.34
C GLY A 106 1.51 4.10 2.87
N LEU A 107 0.36 4.25 2.20
CA LEU A 107 -0.86 3.49 2.50
C LEU A 107 -0.63 1.99 2.26
N ILE A 108 -0.08 1.61 1.10
CA ILE A 108 0.19 0.21 0.75
C ILE A 108 1.24 -0.40 1.70
N GLU A 109 2.33 0.31 2.01
CA GLU A 109 3.33 -0.15 2.99
C GLU A 109 2.68 -0.49 4.34
N ARG A 110 1.77 0.36 4.81
CA ARG A 110 1.03 0.14 6.06
C ARG A 110 0.07 -1.06 5.98
N VAL A 111 -0.52 -1.31 4.82
CA VAL A 111 -1.30 -2.54 4.57
C VAL A 111 -0.39 -3.77 4.66
N LEU A 112 0.77 -3.75 4.00
CA LEU A 112 1.73 -4.87 4.01
C LEU A 112 2.22 -5.18 5.44
N LEU A 113 2.43 -4.14 6.25
CA LEU A 113 2.78 -4.23 7.67
C LEU A 113 1.58 -4.59 8.59
N LYS A 114 0.41 -4.90 8.03
CA LYS A 114 -0.83 -5.27 8.74
C LYS A 114 -1.32 -4.21 9.74
N GLN A 115 -1.04 -2.94 9.49
CA GLN A 115 -1.41 -1.81 10.35
C GLN A 115 -2.79 -1.23 10.05
N ILE A 116 -3.36 -1.59 8.90
CA ILE A 116 -4.66 -1.13 8.39
C ILE A 116 -5.55 -2.35 8.21
N SER A 117 -6.80 -2.28 8.67
CA SER A 117 -7.82 -3.32 8.45
C SER A 117 -8.82 -2.94 7.37
N LEU A 118 -9.01 -1.64 7.14
CA LEU A 118 -10.06 -1.15 6.27
C LEU A 118 -9.59 0.10 5.55
N ILE A 119 -9.71 0.11 4.23
CA ILE A 119 -9.54 1.29 3.39
C ILE A 119 -10.92 1.65 2.85
N VAL A 120 -11.38 2.86 3.10
CA VAL A 120 -12.65 3.36 2.59
C VAL A 120 -12.39 4.40 1.51
N VAL A 121 -12.96 4.19 0.33
CA VAL A 121 -12.88 5.11 -0.80
C VAL A 121 -14.27 5.44 -1.33
N ALA A 122 -14.42 6.62 -1.94
CA ALA A 122 -15.70 6.98 -2.52
C ALA A 122 -16.01 6.17 -3.80
N TYR A 123 -14.97 5.91 -4.60
CA TYR A 123 -15.02 5.12 -5.84
C TYR A 123 -13.73 4.33 -6.03
N PRO A 124 -13.74 3.26 -6.85
CA PRO A 124 -12.54 2.46 -7.11
C PRO A 124 -11.41 3.29 -7.73
N ASP A 125 -11.77 4.20 -8.65
CA ASP A 125 -10.82 5.05 -9.38
C ASP A 125 -10.08 6.07 -8.50
N ARG A 126 -10.57 6.32 -7.29
CA ARG A 126 -9.92 7.22 -6.33
C ARG A 126 -8.66 6.60 -5.78
N LEU A 127 -8.66 5.28 -5.55
CA LEU A 127 -7.47 4.55 -5.16
C LEU A 127 -6.48 4.48 -6.33
N VAL A 128 -6.91 3.88 -7.45
CA VAL A 128 -6.11 3.64 -8.66
C VAL A 128 -6.99 3.67 -9.90
N ARG A 129 -6.47 4.16 -11.04
CA ARG A 129 -7.25 4.18 -12.30
C ARG A 129 -7.38 2.79 -12.92
N PHE A 130 -6.34 1.96 -12.81
CA PHE A 130 -6.31 0.59 -13.28
C PHE A 130 -5.74 -0.34 -12.21
N GLY A 131 -6.07 -1.63 -12.31
CA GLY A 131 -5.56 -2.64 -11.39
C GLY A 131 -6.22 -2.61 -10.02
N PHE A 132 -7.44 -2.06 -9.89
CA PHE A 132 -8.16 -2.04 -8.62
C PHE A 132 -8.27 -3.46 -8.03
N ASP A 133 -8.70 -4.44 -8.83
CA ASP A 133 -8.85 -5.84 -8.42
C ASP A 133 -7.53 -6.44 -7.90
N PHE A 134 -6.38 -6.02 -8.46
CA PHE A 134 -5.07 -6.43 -7.97
C PHE A 134 -4.81 -5.88 -6.56
N PHE A 135 -5.12 -4.60 -6.32
CA PHE A 135 -4.96 -4.00 -4.99
C PHE A 135 -5.97 -4.53 -3.99
N GLU A 136 -7.19 -4.85 -4.42
CA GLU A 136 -8.19 -5.52 -3.59
C GLU A 136 -7.69 -6.90 -3.15
N TRP A 137 -7.22 -7.72 -4.08
CA TRP A 137 -6.59 -9.01 -3.78
C TRP A 137 -5.40 -8.86 -2.83
N LEU A 138 -4.50 -7.89 -3.08
CA LEU A 138 -3.34 -7.63 -2.24
C LEU A 138 -3.75 -7.21 -0.82
N CYS A 139 -4.73 -6.34 -0.67
CA CYS A 139 -5.20 -5.92 0.65
C CYS A 139 -5.82 -7.10 1.41
N ASN A 140 -6.65 -7.89 0.73
CA ASN A 140 -7.28 -9.07 1.33
C ASN A 140 -6.25 -10.09 1.82
N LEU A 141 -5.16 -10.29 1.08
CA LEU A 141 -4.04 -11.15 1.48
C LEU A 141 -3.38 -10.70 2.81
N HIS A 142 -3.44 -9.40 3.11
CA HIS A 142 -2.86 -8.78 4.30
C HIS A 142 -3.90 -8.43 5.38
N ASP A 143 -5.07 -9.09 5.37
CA ASP A 143 -6.16 -8.88 6.33
C ASP A 143 -6.68 -7.42 6.35
N CYS A 144 -6.74 -6.79 5.17
CA CYS A 144 -7.28 -5.46 4.94
C CYS A 144 -8.37 -5.51 3.86
N GLU A 145 -9.54 -4.97 4.16
CA GLU A 145 -10.64 -4.86 3.20
C GLU A 145 -10.65 -3.47 2.54
N ILE A 146 -11.08 -3.38 1.27
CA ILE A 146 -11.33 -2.10 0.60
C ILE A 146 -12.85 -1.94 0.45
N VAL A 147 -13.42 -0.92 1.09
CA VAL A 147 -14.84 -0.57 0.97
C VAL A 147 -15.02 0.61 0.02
N VAL A 148 -15.89 0.43 -0.95
CA VAL A 148 -16.27 1.45 -1.93
C VAL A 148 -17.68 1.95 -1.63
N LEU A 149 -17.81 3.24 -1.30
CA LEU A 149 -19.10 3.81 -0.87
C LEU A 149 -20.03 4.24 -2.01
N ASN A 150 -19.59 4.16 -3.26
CA ASN A 150 -20.35 4.45 -4.49
C ASN A 150 -21.37 5.61 -4.33
N ASN A 151 -20.87 6.84 -4.28
CA ASN A 151 -21.74 8.00 -4.39
C ASN A 151 -22.19 8.16 -5.85
N SER A 152 -23.44 8.40 -6.20
CA SER A 152 -23.87 8.45 -7.62
C SER A 152 -23.51 9.76 -8.34
N LYS A 153 -22.71 10.65 -7.71
CA LYS A 153 -22.38 11.98 -8.24
C LYS A 153 -21.01 12.02 -8.91
N LEU A 154 -21.02 11.66 -10.20
CA LEU A 154 -20.07 12.05 -11.26
C LEU A 154 -18.57 11.85 -10.96
N SER A 155 -17.97 10.77 -11.50
CA SER A 155 -16.53 10.76 -11.75
C SER A 155 -16.19 11.94 -12.68
N PRO A 156 -15.18 12.77 -12.39
CA PRO A 156 -14.92 13.97 -13.17
C PRO A 156 -14.51 13.59 -14.60
N HIS A 157 -15.36 13.92 -15.57
CA HIS A 157 -15.12 13.65 -17.00
C HIS A 157 -13.73 14.14 -17.45
N ASP A 158 -13.32 15.31 -16.95
CA ASP A 158 -12.03 15.91 -17.25
C ASP A 158 -10.86 15.04 -16.77
N GLU A 159 -11.03 14.35 -15.65
CA GLU A 159 -10.01 13.46 -15.10
C GLU A 159 -9.83 12.22 -15.98
N LEU A 160 -10.93 11.64 -16.47
CA LEU A 160 -10.91 10.53 -17.41
C LEU A 160 -10.25 10.93 -18.73
N MET A 161 -10.53 12.13 -19.24
CA MET A 161 -9.91 12.63 -20.47
C MET A 161 -8.41 12.89 -20.30
N GLN A 162 -7.99 13.46 -19.16
CA GLN A 162 -6.57 13.63 -18.88
C GLN A 162 -5.84 12.29 -18.80
N ASP A 163 -6.44 11.30 -18.13
CA ASP A 163 -5.86 9.97 -18.04
C ASP A 163 -5.81 9.29 -19.42
N PHE A 164 -6.85 9.41 -20.25
CA PHE A 164 -6.86 8.93 -21.62
C PHE A 164 -5.76 9.59 -22.49
N MET A 165 -5.64 10.92 -22.45
CA MET A 165 -4.59 11.64 -23.19
C MET A 165 -3.19 11.25 -22.72
N SER A 166 -3.00 11.00 -21.43
CA SER A 166 -1.74 10.52 -20.87
C SER A 166 -1.36 9.14 -21.40
N ILE A 167 -2.34 8.23 -21.50
CA ILE A 167 -2.17 6.90 -22.09
C ILE A 167 -1.81 7.03 -23.58
N MET A 168 -2.59 7.80 -24.34
CA MET A 168 -2.35 8.03 -25.77
C MET A 168 -0.97 8.63 -26.04
N HIS A 169 -0.54 9.59 -25.23
CA HIS A 169 0.79 10.19 -25.33
C HIS A 169 1.87 9.13 -25.08
N CYS A 170 1.75 8.32 -24.03
CA CYS A 170 2.70 7.25 -23.73
C CYS A 170 2.83 6.24 -24.88
N PHE A 171 1.71 5.79 -25.45
CA PHE A 171 1.72 4.91 -26.61
C PHE A 171 2.28 5.58 -27.87
N SER A 172 1.91 6.83 -28.13
CA SER A 172 2.42 7.59 -29.29
C SER A 172 3.94 7.78 -29.21
N SER A 173 4.47 8.11 -28.03
CA SER A 173 5.93 8.19 -27.82
C SER A 173 6.60 6.84 -28.08
N LYS A 174 6.06 5.73 -27.55
CA LYS A 174 6.61 4.38 -27.79
C LYS A 174 6.59 4.00 -29.27
N LEU A 175 5.50 4.25 -29.97
CA LEU A 175 5.39 4.01 -31.42
C LEU A 175 6.40 4.83 -32.22
N TYR A 176 6.62 6.10 -31.83
CA TYR A 176 7.65 6.93 -32.44
C TYR A 176 9.06 6.35 -32.24
N PHE A 177 9.38 5.88 -31.02
CA PHE A 177 10.66 5.22 -30.76
C PHE A 177 10.83 3.93 -31.57
N LEU A 178 9.79 3.11 -31.69
CA LEU A 178 9.81 1.89 -32.50
C LEU A 178 10.10 2.20 -33.98
N ARG A 179 9.41 3.18 -34.57
CA ARG A 179 9.67 3.61 -35.96
C ARG A 179 11.09 4.13 -36.15
N ARG A 180 11.63 4.85 -35.16
CA ARG A 180 13.02 5.32 -35.20
C ARG A 180 14.00 4.16 -35.09
N TYR A 181 13.67 3.15 -34.29
CA TYR A 181 14.49 1.96 -34.09
C TYR A 181 14.50 1.07 -35.34
N GLU A 182 13.34 0.84 -35.96
CA GLU A 182 13.22 0.14 -37.25
C GLU A 182 14.06 0.81 -38.34
N LYS A 183 13.95 2.13 -38.49
CA LYS A 183 14.79 2.88 -39.46
C LYS A 183 16.29 2.77 -39.17
N LYS A 184 16.69 2.74 -37.90
CA LYS A 184 18.10 2.54 -37.51
C LYS A 184 18.58 1.14 -37.89
N ILE A 185 17.75 0.12 -37.62
CA ILE A 185 18.04 -1.25 -37.98
C ILE A 185 18.18 -1.39 -39.51
N GLU A 186 17.25 -0.86 -40.30
CA GLU A 186 17.34 -0.88 -41.77
C GLU A 186 18.61 -0.19 -42.28
N GLN A 187 18.97 0.97 -41.70
CA GLN A 187 20.19 1.68 -42.05
C GLN A 187 21.46 0.89 -41.70
N ASP A 188 21.51 0.26 -40.52
CA ASP A 188 22.65 -0.55 -40.07
C ASP A 188 22.80 -1.83 -40.93
N TYR A 189 21.68 -2.46 -41.34
CA TYR A 189 21.71 -3.57 -42.30
C TYR A 189 22.23 -3.13 -43.68
N GLN A 190 21.84 -1.95 -44.16
CA GLN A 190 22.32 -1.43 -45.44
C GLN A 190 23.83 -1.14 -45.41
N THR A 191 24.35 -0.55 -44.33
CA THR A 191 25.79 -0.25 -44.19
C THR A 191 26.67 -1.47 -43.99
N ASP A 192 26.14 -2.58 -43.46
CA ASP A 192 26.87 -3.84 -43.37
C ASP A 192 26.89 -4.62 -44.71
N ILE A 193 25.90 -4.42 -45.59
CA ILE A 193 25.88 -4.99 -46.95
C ILE A 193 26.84 -4.23 -47.89
N ASP A 194 27.02 -2.92 -47.69
CA ASP A 194 27.88 -2.06 -48.52
C ASP A 194 29.37 -2.09 -48.13
N LYS A 195 29.80 -2.92 -47.16
CA LYS A 195 31.23 -3.14 -46.89
C LYS A 195 31.76 -4.17 -47.92
N PRO A 196 32.63 -3.77 -48.88
CA PRO A 196 33.22 -4.72 -49.79
C PRO A 196 34.11 -5.70 -49.00
N ASP A 197 33.89 -7.00 -49.21
CA ASP A 197 34.74 -8.06 -48.68
C ASP A 197 36.21 -7.74 -49.00
N LYS A 198 37.01 -7.57 -47.94
CA LYS A 198 38.46 -7.42 -48.03
C LYS A 198 39.15 -8.78 -48.09
#